data_AF-A0A9P7DBZ3-F1
#
_entry.id   AF-A0A9P7DBZ3-F1
#
_cell.length_a   1.000
_cell.length_b   1.000
_cell.length_c   1.000
_cell.angle_alpha   90.00
_cell.angle_beta   90.00
_cell.angle_gamma   90.00
#
_symmetry.space_group_name_H-M   'P 1'
#
loop_
_entity.id
_entity.type
_entity.pdbx_description
1 polymer ?
#
loop_
_entity_poly.entity_id
_entity_poly.type
_entity_poly.pdbx_seq_one_letter_code
_entity_poly.pdbx_strand_id
1 'polypeptide(L)'
;MTIVSNDSTFWPLINFSMFLSYWKVAAGVVVVYDWVLTLGQEIELIWRQRRSLMTVLYLVVRYIGIPYSAISVLPQSKYTIGPADRCSIIMEYAQNGTNVVIAAMLGVIMIARLHAMYQGSTTMLIFLLIIFLALNIACVVITAIDLKYVVGEELILSGTYMCGYGMEGDEQLLFSMVWMLNTVWEVLALCLSVWVAVKHFRGLRRLGPSTRSTIGDSFIVLIQSHVFYFASFACVSCLQLAYISPELQRSTSIGAVTLYGAFPILLVLQMFVLGPRLILSVRGYHAKLVAASDTETSMMSIVFQERVHVSTSSTV
;
A
#
# COMPACT_ATOMS: atom_id res chain seq x y z
N MET A 1 31.57 -6.77 11.91
CA MET A 1 32.99 -6.32 11.90
C MET A 1 33.00 -4.83 11.57
N THR A 2 34.00 -4.06 12.02
CA THR A 2 34.12 -2.63 11.65
C THR A 2 35.25 -2.44 10.64
N ILE A 3 34.91 -1.94 9.44
CA ILE A 3 35.86 -1.63 8.37
C ILE A 3 36.10 -0.13 8.36
N VAL A 4 37.35 0.31 8.44
CA VAL A 4 37.73 1.73 8.42
C VAL A 4 38.61 2.01 7.22
N SER A 5 38.20 2.92 6.34
CA SER A 5 39.00 3.35 5.19
C SER A 5 38.84 4.84 4.91
N ASN A 6 39.94 5.51 4.58
CA ASN A 6 39.95 6.90 4.11
C ASN A 6 40.30 7.01 2.62
N ASP A 7 40.18 5.91 1.88
CA ASP A 7 40.46 5.92 0.44
C ASP A 7 39.39 6.69 -0.34
N SER A 8 39.87 7.54 -1.25
CA SER A 8 39.05 8.31 -2.19
C SER A 8 38.26 7.44 -3.19
N THR A 9 38.66 6.19 -3.39
CA THR A 9 37.91 5.25 -4.23
C THR A 9 36.46 5.03 -3.77
N PHE A 10 36.16 5.32 -2.49
CA PHE A 10 34.83 5.16 -1.92
C PHE A 10 33.91 6.38 -2.03
N TRP A 11 34.37 7.54 -2.50
CA TRP A 11 33.53 8.74 -2.66
C TRP A 11 32.23 8.49 -3.47
N PRO A 12 32.22 7.71 -4.58
CA PRO A 12 31.00 7.42 -5.32
C PRO A 12 29.95 6.67 -4.48
N LEU A 13 30.38 5.71 -3.66
CA LEU A 13 29.50 4.96 -2.76
C LEU A 13 28.90 5.87 -1.69
N ILE A 14 29.71 6.78 -1.14
CA ILE A 14 29.27 7.76 -0.15
C ILE A 14 28.18 8.67 -0.75
N ASN A 15 28.44 9.21 -1.94
CA ASN A 15 27.49 10.07 -2.67
C ASN A 15 26.20 9.34 -3.02
N PHE A 16 26.28 8.08 -3.46
CA PHE A 16 25.11 7.26 -3.77
C PHE A 16 24.25 7.01 -2.52
N SER A 17 24.88 6.66 -1.40
CA SER A 17 24.18 6.44 -0.14
C SER A 17 23.48 7.72 0.34
N MET A 18 24.18 8.86 0.30
CA MET A 18 23.61 10.17 0.66
C MET A 18 22.43 10.56 -0.24
N PHE A 19 22.55 10.30 -1.55
CA PHE A 19 21.46 10.51 -2.50
C PHE A 19 20.22 9.70 -2.11
N LEU A 20 20.38 8.39 -1.85
CA LEU A 20 19.27 7.53 -1.42
C LEU A 20 18.63 8.00 -0.11
N SER A 21 19.41 8.51 0.84
CA SER A 21 18.88 9.05 2.10
C SER A 21 17.89 10.17 1.87
N TYR A 22 18.19 11.09 0.95
CA TYR A 22 17.26 12.19 0.62
C TYR A 22 15.95 11.68 0.04
N TRP A 23 15.99 10.66 -0.81
CA TRP A 23 14.78 10.03 -1.36
C TRP A 23 13.94 9.31 -0.29
N LYS A 24 14.58 8.63 0.66
CA LYS A 24 13.86 8.00 1.79
C LYS A 24 13.23 9.03 2.72
N VAL A 25 13.92 10.15 2.99
CA VAL A 25 13.33 11.27 3.73
C VAL A 25 12.12 11.83 2.98
N ALA A 26 12.24 12.04 1.67
CA ALA A 26 11.11 12.47 0.84
C ALA A 26 9.94 11.48 0.89
N ALA A 27 10.21 10.17 0.85
CA ALA A 27 9.19 9.13 1.01
C ALA A 27 8.48 9.25 2.37
N GLY A 28 9.21 9.47 3.45
CA GLY A 28 8.63 9.70 4.78
C GLY A 28 7.76 10.95 4.85
N VAL A 29 8.20 12.05 4.21
CA VAL A 29 7.39 13.29 4.10
C VAL A 29 6.07 13.01 3.37
N VAL A 30 6.08 12.20 2.31
CA VAL A 30 4.85 11.83 1.58
C VAL A 30 3.87 11.07 2.49
N VAL A 31 4.33 10.17 3.36
CA VAL A 31 3.46 9.46 4.33
C VAL A 31 2.83 10.44 5.31
N VAL A 32 3.64 11.31 5.91
CA VAL A 32 3.16 12.28 6.89
C VAL A 32 2.20 13.27 6.24
N TYR A 33 2.51 13.73 5.03
CA TYR A 33 1.66 14.63 4.27
C TYR A 33 0.29 13.99 3.98
N ASP A 34 0.27 12.76 3.48
CA ASP A 34 -0.97 12.03 3.25
C ASP A 34 -1.74 11.80 4.56
N TRP A 35 -1.04 11.50 5.66
CA TRP A 35 -1.63 11.36 7.00
C TRP A 35 -2.38 12.62 7.43
N VAL A 36 -1.75 13.80 7.31
CA VAL A 36 -2.38 15.08 7.64
C VAL A 36 -3.61 15.33 6.77
N LEU A 37 -3.52 15.08 5.46
CA LEU A 37 -4.62 15.34 4.52
C LEU A 37 -5.85 14.47 4.78
N THR A 38 -5.68 13.21 5.18
CA THR A 38 -6.81 12.31 5.39
C THR A 38 -7.36 12.32 6.81
N LEU A 39 -6.70 13.00 7.75
CA LEU A 39 -7.06 12.94 9.18
C LEU A 39 -8.53 13.34 9.43
N GLY A 40 -9.03 14.37 8.75
CA GLY A 40 -10.44 14.78 8.86
C GLY A 40 -11.41 13.68 8.41
N GLN A 41 -11.11 13.02 7.29
CA GLN A 41 -11.91 11.90 6.78
C GLN A 41 -11.81 10.68 7.70
N GLU A 42 -10.64 10.45 8.31
CA GLU A 42 -10.41 9.34 9.23
C GLU A 42 -11.27 9.50 10.49
N ILE A 43 -11.30 10.69 11.10
CA ILE A 43 -12.11 10.97 12.29
C ILE A 43 -13.59 10.66 12.01
N GLU A 44 -14.10 11.05 10.85
CA GLU A 44 -15.50 10.82 10.49
C GLU A 44 -15.82 9.36 10.12
N LEU A 45 -14.99 8.73 9.27
CA LEU A 45 -15.30 7.43 8.64
C LEU A 45 -14.75 6.23 9.42
N ILE A 46 -13.74 6.44 10.26
CA ILE A 46 -13.06 5.38 11.00
C ILE A 46 -13.39 5.47 12.49
N TRP A 47 -13.21 6.64 13.10
CA TRP A 47 -13.36 6.80 14.54
C TRP A 47 -14.82 6.89 15.00
N ARG A 48 -15.70 7.52 14.20
CA ARG A 48 -17.13 7.66 14.53
C ARG A 48 -17.98 6.43 14.17
N GLN A 49 -17.43 5.47 13.42
CA GLN A 49 -18.17 4.31 12.90
C GLN A 49 -17.89 3.02 13.70
N ARG A 50 -18.72 1.99 13.54
CA ARG A 50 -18.59 0.70 14.24
C ARG A 50 -17.22 0.06 13.96
N ARG A 51 -16.59 -0.47 15.01
CA ARG A 51 -15.35 -1.26 14.91
C ARG A 51 -15.61 -2.50 14.06
N SER A 52 -14.87 -2.64 12.97
CA SER A 52 -14.90 -3.79 12.06
C SER A 52 -13.48 -4.27 11.78
N LEU A 53 -13.31 -5.49 11.29
CA LEU A 53 -11.99 -6.02 10.91
C LEU A 53 -11.27 -5.09 9.93
N MET A 54 -11.98 -4.53 8.94
CA MET A 54 -11.45 -3.52 8.02
C MET A 54 -10.94 -2.25 8.71
N THR A 55 -11.53 -1.90 9.85
CA THR A 55 -11.08 -0.76 10.66
C THR A 55 -9.71 -1.04 11.26
N VAL A 56 -9.52 -2.24 11.80
CA VAL A 56 -8.25 -2.66 12.39
C VAL A 56 -7.17 -2.74 11.30
N LEU A 57 -7.48 -3.39 10.16
CA LEU A 57 -6.56 -3.45 9.02
C LEU A 57 -6.12 -2.06 8.56
N TYR A 58 -7.08 -1.13 8.44
CA TYR A 58 -6.79 0.25 8.07
C TYR A 58 -5.83 0.92 9.06
N LEU A 59 -6.13 0.88 10.37
CA LEU A 59 -5.30 1.52 11.39
C LEU A 59 -3.90 0.90 11.43
N VAL A 60 -3.77 -0.42 11.33
CA VAL A 60 -2.47 -1.08 11.34
C VAL A 60 -1.62 -0.63 10.15
N VAL A 61 -2.15 -0.71 8.93
CA VAL A 61 -1.41 -0.29 7.73
C VAL A 61 -1.07 1.20 7.80
N ARG A 62 -2.00 2.04 8.28
CA ARG A 62 -1.81 3.49 8.34
C ARG A 62 -0.73 3.90 9.33
N TYR A 63 -0.79 3.40 10.56
CA TYR A 63 0.08 3.85 11.65
C TYR A 63 1.45 3.16 11.64
N ILE A 64 1.60 2.01 10.98
CA ILE A 64 2.92 1.40 10.74
C ILE A 64 3.75 2.19 9.72
N GLY A 65 3.13 2.95 8.81
CA GLY A 65 3.85 3.70 7.79
C GLY A 65 4.81 4.76 8.34
N ILE A 66 4.45 5.40 9.46
CA ILE A 66 5.29 6.42 10.12
C ILE A 66 6.58 5.81 10.70
N PRO A 67 6.53 4.81 11.61
CA PRO A 67 7.74 4.16 12.12
C PRO A 67 8.52 3.45 11.02
N TYR A 68 7.86 2.86 10.02
CA TYR A 68 8.54 2.28 8.86
C TYR A 68 9.40 3.32 8.12
N SER A 69 8.83 4.49 7.85
CA SER A 69 9.55 5.59 7.18
C SER A 69 10.74 6.07 8.03
N ALA A 70 10.54 6.20 9.35
CA ALA A 70 11.62 6.58 10.26
C ALA A 70 12.76 5.54 10.27
N ILE A 71 12.43 4.25 10.40
CA ILE A 71 13.40 3.14 10.38
C ILE A 71 14.19 3.13 9.08
N SER A 72 13.55 3.40 7.93
CA SER A 72 14.22 3.36 6.63
C SER A 72 15.36 4.38 6.47
N VAL A 73 15.29 5.50 7.19
CA VAL A 73 16.26 6.62 7.14
C VAL A 73 17.39 6.46 8.15
N LEU A 74 17.12 5.77 9.27
CA LEU A 74 18.05 5.67 10.40
C LEU A 74 19.43 5.07 10.05
N PRO A 75 19.56 4.00 9.22
CA PRO A 75 20.86 3.43 8.85
C PRO A 75 21.82 4.39 8.14
N GLN A 76 21.29 5.49 7.60
CA GLN A 76 22.04 6.51 6.88
C GLN A 76 22.17 7.82 7.66
N SER A 77 21.56 7.90 8.85
CA SER A 77 21.58 9.10 9.69
C SER A 77 22.85 9.14 10.54
N LYS A 78 23.58 10.27 10.51
CA LYS A 78 24.81 10.47 11.30
C LYS A 78 24.57 10.62 12.82
N TYR A 79 23.32 10.78 13.27
CA TYR A 79 23.06 11.58 14.48
C TYR A 79 22.50 10.88 15.72
N THR A 80 22.17 9.58 15.71
CA THR A 80 21.20 9.14 16.74
C THR A 80 21.58 8.01 17.67
N ILE A 81 22.55 7.13 17.39
CA ILE A 81 22.83 5.97 18.27
C ILE A 81 24.34 5.65 18.32
N GLY A 82 24.85 5.21 19.47
CA GLY A 82 26.26 4.94 19.73
C GLY A 82 26.87 3.76 18.93
N PRO A 83 28.21 3.63 18.92
CA PRO A 83 29.00 2.74 18.04
C PRO A 83 28.76 1.23 18.16
N ALA A 84 27.91 0.75 19.07
CA ALA A 84 27.66 -0.68 19.26
C ALA A 84 26.27 -1.13 18.75
N ASP A 85 25.38 -0.20 18.40
CA ASP A 85 23.97 -0.46 18.05
C ASP A 85 23.56 0.13 16.69
N ARG A 86 24.50 0.73 15.92
CA ARG A 86 24.19 1.49 14.69
C ARG A 86 23.76 0.63 13.51
N CYS A 87 24.37 -0.54 13.35
CA CYS A 87 23.99 -1.52 12.33
C CYS A 87 23.27 -2.69 12.97
N SER A 88 22.18 -2.39 13.69
CA SER A 88 21.38 -3.44 14.30
C SER A 88 20.68 -4.23 13.21
N ILE A 89 21.04 -5.51 13.08
CA ILE A 89 20.35 -6.47 12.23
C ILE A 89 18.83 -6.47 12.56
N ILE A 90 18.48 -6.12 13.81
CA ILE A 90 17.09 -5.95 14.27
C ILE A 90 16.30 -4.94 13.41
N MET A 91 16.94 -3.88 12.92
CA MET A 91 16.26 -2.88 12.08
C MET A 91 15.95 -3.44 10.69
N GLU A 92 16.85 -4.23 10.13
CA GLU A 92 16.64 -4.92 8.86
C GLU A 92 15.58 -6.02 8.99
N TYR A 93 15.64 -6.83 10.06
CA TYR A 93 14.58 -7.77 10.43
C TYR A 93 13.22 -7.07 10.53
N ALA A 94 13.18 -5.91 11.21
CA ALA A 94 11.95 -5.14 11.36
C ALA A 94 11.44 -4.60 10.02
N GLN A 95 12.32 -4.08 9.15
CA GLN A 95 11.91 -3.52 7.86
C GLN A 95 11.40 -4.60 6.90
N ASN A 96 12.14 -5.70 6.72
CA ASN A 96 11.75 -6.80 5.87
C ASN A 96 10.50 -7.53 6.39
N GLY A 97 10.44 -7.77 7.71
CA GLY A 97 9.24 -8.31 8.35
C GLY A 97 8.01 -7.42 8.16
N THR A 98 8.18 -6.10 8.28
CA THR A 98 7.10 -5.13 8.04
C THR A 98 6.62 -5.17 6.59
N ASN A 99 7.54 -5.27 5.60
CA ASN A 99 7.15 -5.39 4.19
C ASN A 99 6.25 -6.61 3.94
N VAL A 100 6.62 -7.78 4.48
CA VAL A 100 5.83 -9.02 4.35
C VAL A 100 4.47 -8.87 5.02
N VAL A 101 4.43 -8.33 6.24
CA VAL A 101 3.18 -8.12 6.98
C VAL A 101 2.25 -7.15 6.23
N ILE A 102 2.77 -6.02 5.75
CA ILE A 102 1.96 -5.02 5.05
C ILE A 102 1.46 -5.57 3.71
N ALA A 103 2.31 -6.26 2.94
CA ALA A 103 1.88 -6.93 1.71
C ALA A 103 0.74 -7.94 1.97
N ALA A 104 0.86 -8.74 3.04
CA ALA A 104 -0.19 -9.66 3.43
C ALA A 104 -1.50 -8.93 3.80
N MET A 105 -1.41 -7.84 4.56
CA MET A 105 -2.58 -7.04 4.96
C MET A 105 -3.30 -6.41 3.76
N LEU A 106 -2.54 -5.88 2.79
CA LEU A 106 -3.09 -5.36 1.53
C LEU A 106 -3.74 -6.47 0.69
N GLY A 107 -3.13 -7.64 0.66
CA GLY A 107 -3.72 -8.83 0.04
C GLY A 107 -5.06 -9.21 0.67
N VAL A 108 -5.16 -9.21 2.00
CA VAL A 108 -6.43 -9.47 2.70
C VAL A 108 -7.49 -8.41 2.36
N ILE A 109 -7.10 -7.13 2.30
CA ILE A 109 -7.99 -6.05 1.85
C ILE A 109 -8.49 -6.33 0.43
N MET A 110 -7.60 -6.73 -0.47
CA MET A 110 -7.95 -7.06 -1.86
C MET A 110 -8.89 -8.27 -1.95
N ILE A 111 -8.65 -9.34 -1.19
CA ILE A 111 -9.53 -10.52 -1.13
C ILE A 111 -10.94 -10.12 -0.70
N ALA A 112 -11.06 -9.35 0.37
CA ALA A 112 -12.36 -8.93 0.86
C ALA A 112 -13.12 -8.05 -0.15
N ARG A 113 -12.41 -7.19 -0.89
CA ARG A 113 -13.00 -6.38 -1.96
C ARG A 113 -13.43 -7.23 -3.15
N LEU A 114 -12.59 -8.16 -3.60
CA LEU A 114 -12.94 -9.13 -4.64
C LEU A 114 -14.13 -9.99 -4.23
N HIS A 115 -14.19 -10.45 -2.99
CA HIS A 115 -15.31 -11.20 -2.45
C HIS A 115 -16.62 -10.39 -2.52
N ALA A 116 -16.58 -9.10 -2.14
CA ALA A 116 -17.72 -8.21 -2.27
C ALA A 116 -18.13 -8.00 -3.75
N MET A 117 -17.17 -7.88 -4.66
CA MET A 117 -17.42 -7.77 -6.11
C MET A 117 -18.06 -9.04 -6.70
N TYR A 118 -17.70 -10.21 -6.19
CA TYR A 118 -18.28 -11.51 -6.57
C TYR A 118 -19.59 -11.83 -5.82
N GLN A 119 -20.31 -10.81 -5.35
CA GLN A 119 -21.60 -10.95 -4.65
C GLN A 119 -21.54 -11.87 -3.42
N GLY A 120 -20.38 -11.94 -2.75
CA GLY A 120 -20.22 -12.77 -1.55
C GLY A 120 -20.10 -14.28 -1.84
N SER A 121 -19.64 -14.67 -3.03
CA SER A 121 -19.42 -16.07 -3.37
C SER A 121 -18.34 -16.71 -2.47
N THR A 122 -18.76 -17.64 -1.62
CA THR A 122 -17.87 -18.38 -0.70
C THR A 122 -16.88 -19.26 -1.46
N THR A 123 -17.27 -19.83 -2.60
CA THR A 123 -16.37 -20.62 -3.45
C THR A 123 -15.20 -19.77 -3.95
N MET A 124 -15.48 -18.55 -4.41
CA MET A 124 -14.46 -17.62 -4.87
C MET A 124 -13.55 -17.18 -3.71
N LEU A 125 -14.11 -16.96 -2.53
CA LEU A 125 -13.35 -16.63 -1.33
C LEU A 125 -12.36 -17.75 -0.96
N ILE A 126 -12.82 -19.00 -0.94
CA ILE A 126 -11.98 -20.16 -0.62
C ILE A 126 -10.85 -20.29 -1.65
N PHE A 127 -11.17 -20.14 -2.94
CA PHE A 127 -10.18 -20.15 -4.02
C PHE A 127 -9.09 -19.06 -3.82
N LEU A 128 -9.51 -17.82 -3.55
CA LEU A 128 -8.59 -16.70 -3.29
C LEU A 128 -7.72 -16.95 -2.04
N LEU A 129 -8.32 -17.44 -0.96
CA LEU A 129 -7.61 -17.71 0.29
C LEU A 129 -6.54 -18.79 0.12
N ILE A 130 -6.84 -19.87 -0.62
CA ILE A 130 -5.88 -20.96 -0.86
C ILE A 130 -4.65 -20.43 -1.61
N ILE A 131 -4.85 -19.73 -2.72
CA ILE A 131 -3.75 -19.19 -3.53
C ILE A 131 -2.97 -18.14 -2.74
N PHE A 132 -3.67 -17.23 -2.08
CA PHE A 132 -3.05 -16.18 -1.27
C PHE A 132 -2.17 -16.77 -0.17
N LEU A 133 -2.69 -17.76 0.56
CA LEU A 133 -1.96 -18.40 1.65
C LEU A 133 -0.72 -19.13 1.13
N ALA A 134 -0.83 -19.86 0.01
CA ALA A 134 0.31 -20.53 -0.59
C ALA A 134 1.43 -19.55 -0.99
N LEU A 135 1.07 -18.43 -1.64
CA LEU A 135 2.04 -17.41 -2.04
C LEU A 135 2.66 -16.70 -0.83
N ASN A 136 1.88 -16.39 0.21
CA ASN A 136 2.38 -15.75 1.42
C ASN A 136 3.31 -16.65 2.22
N ILE A 137 2.99 -17.94 2.35
CA ILE A 137 3.88 -18.90 3.01
C ILE A 137 5.22 -18.95 2.29
N ALA A 138 5.22 -19.03 0.95
CA ALA A 138 6.46 -18.97 0.17
C ALA A 138 7.24 -17.67 0.41
N CYS A 139 6.56 -16.51 0.44
CA CYS A 139 7.21 -15.22 0.73
C CYS A 139 7.85 -15.19 2.13
N VAL A 140 7.14 -15.68 3.16
CA VAL A 140 7.65 -15.74 4.54
C VAL A 140 8.87 -16.64 4.62
N VAL A 141 8.85 -17.82 3.98
CA VAL A 141 9.98 -18.76 3.97
C VAL A 141 11.19 -18.15 3.29
N ILE A 142 11.03 -17.55 2.10
CA ILE A 142 12.13 -16.91 1.37
C ILE A 142 12.72 -15.76 2.19
N THR A 143 11.87 -14.93 2.79
CA THR A 143 12.33 -13.82 3.64
C THR A 143 13.06 -14.34 4.87
N ALA A 144 12.61 -15.42 5.51
CA ALA A 144 13.30 -16.01 6.64
C ALA A 144 14.67 -16.61 6.27
N ILE A 145 14.79 -17.16 5.05
CA ILE A 145 16.06 -17.63 4.50
C ILE A 145 17.00 -16.44 4.29
N ASP A 146 16.53 -15.40 3.60
CA ASP A 146 17.28 -14.16 3.34
C ASP A 146 17.85 -13.56 4.63
N LEU A 147 16.98 -13.39 5.62
CA LEU A 147 17.28 -12.88 6.95
C LEU A 147 18.26 -13.73 7.78
N LYS A 148 18.52 -14.99 7.40
CA LYS A 148 19.51 -15.86 8.04
C LYS A 148 20.93 -15.59 7.53
N TYR A 149 21.06 -15.11 6.29
CA TYR A 149 22.35 -14.86 5.64
C TYR A 149 22.85 -13.43 5.79
N VAL A 150 22.02 -12.53 6.33
CA VAL A 150 22.37 -11.15 6.65
C VAL A 150 23.47 -11.10 7.71
N VAL A 151 24.61 -10.50 7.36
CA VAL A 151 25.65 -10.10 8.29
C VAL A 151 25.76 -8.57 8.30
N GLY A 152 25.60 -7.97 9.49
CA GLY A 152 25.77 -6.54 9.67
C GLY A 152 27.24 -6.14 9.82
N GLU A 153 27.72 -5.28 8.93
CA GLU A 153 29.04 -4.68 8.99
C GLU A 153 28.97 -3.16 9.15
N GLU A 154 29.80 -2.63 10.05
CA GLU A 154 29.94 -1.19 10.23
C GLU A 154 31.05 -0.68 9.32
N LEU A 155 30.74 0.25 8.41
CA LEU A 155 31.75 0.87 7.56
C LEU A 155 31.97 2.33 7.95
N ILE A 156 33.23 2.69 8.21
CA ILE A 156 33.68 4.05 8.46
C ILE A 156 34.49 4.50 7.26
N LEU A 157 33.88 5.26 6.36
CA LEU A 157 34.49 5.74 5.12
C LEU A 157 34.72 7.25 5.16
N SER A 158 35.99 7.68 5.15
CA SER A 158 36.36 9.11 5.20
C SER A 158 35.63 9.86 6.33
N GLY A 159 35.59 9.27 7.54
CA GLY A 159 34.90 9.82 8.71
C GLY A 159 33.36 9.79 8.65
N THR A 160 32.77 9.20 7.60
CA THR A 160 31.33 8.98 7.49
C THR A 160 30.99 7.56 7.94
N TYR A 161 30.09 7.45 8.91
CA TYR A 161 29.56 6.17 9.39
C TYR A 161 28.45 5.68 8.45
N MET A 162 28.56 4.43 8.02
CA MET A 162 27.58 3.73 7.19
C MET A 162 27.36 2.31 7.71
N CYS A 163 26.16 1.79 7.47
CA CYS A 163 25.86 0.38 7.66
C CYS A 163 25.84 -0.33 6.31
N GLY A 164 26.74 -1.30 6.16
CA GLY A 164 26.69 -2.27 5.08
C GLY A 164 26.11 -3.55 5.64
N TYR A 165 24.98 -3.99 5.11
CA TYR A 165 24.54 -5.36 5.30
C TYR A 165 25.15 -6.12 4.13
N GLY A 166 26.06 -7.05 4.44
CA GLY A 166 26.72 -7.88 3.44
C GLY A 166 26.29 -9.32 3.66
N MET A 167 25.74 -9.96 2.65
CA MET A 167 25.52 -11.40 2.65
C MET A 167 26.63 -12.14 1.90
N GLU A 168 27.01 -13.30 2.41
CA GLU A 168 27.62 -14.37 1.61
C GLU A 168 26.54 -14.96 0.68
N GLY A 169 26.09 -14.23 -0.35
CA GLY A 169 25.05 -14.73 -1.27
C GLY A 169 24.43 -13.68 -2.21
N ASP A 170 23.50 -14.16 -3.06
CA ASP A 170 22.82 -13.40 -4.12
C ASP A 170 21.55 -12.72 -3.58
N GLU A 171 21.71 -11.72 -2.69
CA GLU A 171 20.64 -10.99 -1.98
C GLU A 171 19.51 -10.53 -2.93
N GLN A 172 19.93 -10.07 -4.10
CA GLN A 172 19.03 -9.50 -5.09
C GLN A 172 18.08 -10.54 -5.68
N LEU A 173 18.49 -11.81 -5.71
CA LEU A 173 17.70 -12.89 -6.30
C LEU A 173 16.57 -13.32 -5.36
N LEU A 174 16.83 -13.48 -4.06
CA LEU A 174 15.80 -13.82 -3.06
C LEU A 174 14.77 -12.70 -2.91
N PHE A 175 15.23 -11.44 -2.82
CA PHE A 175 14.34 -10.28 -2.82
C PHE A 175 13.47 -10.26 -4.09
N SER A 176 14.08 -10.45 -5.26
CA SER A 176 13.33 -10.50 -6.53
C SER A 176 12.31 -11.64 -6.57
N MET A 177 12.61 -12.82 -6.01
CA MET A 177 11.64 -13.91 -5.93
C MET A 177 10.39 -13.53 -5.12
N VAL A 178 10.55 -12.86 -3.97
CA VAL A 178 9.41 -12.38 -3.17
C VAL A 178 8.56 -11.38 -3.96
N TRP A 179 9.20 -10.44 -4.67
CA TRP A 179 8.50 -9.49 -5.52
C TRP A 179 7.76 -10.14 -6.70
N MET A 180 8.33 -11.19 -7.28
CA MET A 180 7.68 -11.94 -8.35
C MET A 180 6.43 -12.65 -7.83
N LEU A 181 6.49 -13.29 -6.65
CA LEU A 181 5.32 -13.92 -6.04
C LEU A 181 4.20 -12.92 -5.74
N ASN A 182 4.55 -11.76 -5.19
CA ASN A 182 3.60 -10.66 -4.97
C ASN A 182 3.02 -10.15 -6.29
N THR A 183 3.83 -10.04 -7.34
CA THR A 183 3.37 -9.62 -8.67
C THR A 183 2.40 -10.63 -9.27
N VAL A 184 2.66 -11.94 -9.12
CA VAL A 184 1.73 -13.00 -9.55
C VAL A 184 0.38 -12.87 -8.86
N TRP A 185 0.38 -12.64 -7.54
CA TRP A 185 -0.85 -12.41 -6.78
C TRP A 185 -1.64 -11.20 -7.31
N GLU A 186 -0.96 -10.08 -7.51
CA GLU A 186 -1.61 -8.83 -7.93
C GLU A 186 -2.10 -8.88 -9.38
N VAL A 187 -1.38 -9.56 -10.27
CA VAL A 187 -1.85 -9.82 -11.64
C VAL A 187 -3.11 -10.69 -11.62
N LEU A 188 -3.15 -11.73 -10.77
CA LEU A 188 -4.36 -12.54 -10.59
C LEU A 188 -5.53 -11.68 -10.09
N ALA A 189 -5.30 -10.86 -9.06
CA ALA A 189 -6.31 -9.97 -8.49
C ALA A 189 -6.82 -8.94 -9.53
N LEU A 190 -5.91 -8.36 -10.33
CA LEU A 190 -6.25 -7.43 -11.41
C LEU A 190 -7.12 -8.12 -12.48
N CYS A 191 -6.71 -9.30 -12.95
CA CYS A 191 -7.45 -10.06 -13.96
C CYS A 191 -8.88 -10.38 -13.49
N LEU A 192 -9.04 -10.79 -12.23
CA LEU A 192 -10.35 -11.08 -11.63
C LEU A 192 -11.19 -9.81 -11.46
N SER A 193 -10.57 -8.71 -11.03
CA SER A 193 -11.24 -7.41 -10.89
C SER A 193 -11.76 -6.90 -12.23
N VAL A 194 -10.94 -6.98 -13.28
CA VAL A 194 -11.31 -6.62 -14.66
C VAL A 194 -12.39 -7.55 -15.19
N TRP A 195 -12.29 -8.86 -14.96
CA TRP A 195 -13.30 -9.83 -15.40
C TRP A 195 -14.68 -9.51 -14.83
N VAL A 196 -14.78 -9.29 -13.52
CA VAL A 196 -16.04 -8.91 -12.88
C VAL A 196 -16.52 -7.55 -13.36
N ALA A 197 -15.62 -6.58 -13.53
CA ALA A 197 -16.00 -5.28 -14.07
C ALA A 197 -16.68 -5.42 -15.44
N VAL A 198 -16.04 -6.15 -16.36
CA VAL A 198 -16.58 -6.40 -17.70
C VAL A 198 -17.90 -7.17 -17.64
N LYS A 199 -17.99 -8.23 -16.83
CA LYS A 199 -19.23 -9.01 -16.64
C LYS A 199 -20.36 -8.13 -16.11
N HIS A 200 -20.08 -7.28 -15.13
CA HIS A 200 -21.06 -6.41 -14.49
C HIS A 200 -21.54 -5.31 -15.45
N PHE A 201 -20.63 -4.65 -16.17
CA PHE A 201 -21.02 -3.65 -17.19
C PHE A 201 -21.84 -4.26 -18.34
N ARG A 202 -21.51 -5.49 -18.77
CA ARG A 202 -22.31 -6.22 -19.77
C ARG A 202 -23.70 -6.59 -19.24
N GLY A 203 -23.82 -6.92 -17.95
CA GLY A 203 -25.10 -7.17 -17.28
C GLY A 203 -25.94 -5.90 -17.10
N LEU A 204 -25.33 -4.79 -16.69
CA LEU A 204 -25.99 -3.49 -16.50
C LEU A 204 -26.58 -2.93 -17.79
N ARG A 205 -26.00 -3.22 -18.96
CA ARG A 205 -26.59 -2.88 -20.27
C ARG A 205 -27.98 -3.49 -20.48
N ARG A 206 -28.33 -4.56 -19.76
CA ARG A 206 -29.64 -5.23 -19.83
C ARG A 206 -30.66 -4.73 -18.80
N LEU A 207 -30.23 -3.95 -17.80
CA LEU A 207 -31.09 -3.41 -16.75
C LEU A 207 -31.71 -2.05 -17.14
N GLY A 208 -32.88 -1.73 -16.55
CA GLY A 208 -33.58 -0.46 -16.74
C GLY A 208 -32.83 0.77 -16.18
N PRO A 209 -33.22 2.01 -16.59
CA PRO A 209 -32.41 3.22 -16.38
C PRO A 209 -32.17 3.60 -14.90
N SER A 210 -33.17 3.42 -14.04
CA SER A 210 -33.10 3.82 -12.62
C SER A 210 -32.18 2.92 -11.80
N THR A 211 -32.32 1.59 -11.92
CA THR A 211 -31.45 0.62 -11.23
C THR A 211 -30.02 0.64 -11.78
N ARG A 212 -29.84 1.04 -13.04
CA ARG A 212 -28.52 1.20 -13.68
C ARG A 212 -27.70 2.34 -13.06
N SER A 213 -28.34 3.46 -12.67
CA SER A 213 -27.63 4.64 -12.16
C SER A 213 -26.97 4.34 -10.80
N THR A 214 -27.75 3.95 -9.79
CA THR A 214 -27.25 3.80 -8.42
C THR A 214 -26.22 2.67 -8.27
N ILE A 215 -26.44 1.53 -8.97
CA ILE A 215 -25.51 0.40 -8.95
C ILE A 215 -24.25 0.72 -9.78
N GLY A 216 -24.40 1.48 -10.87
CA GLY A 216 -23.28 1.96 -11.68
C GLY A 216 -22.34 2.84 -10.87
N ASP A 217 -22.88 3.83 -10.15
CA ASP A 217 -22.09 4.83 -9.42
C ASP A 217 -21.24 4.20 -8.30
N SER A 218 -21.81 3.25 -7.53
CA SER A 218 -21.07 2.53 -6.49
C SER A 218 -19.93 1.69 -7.06
N PHE A 219 -20.18 1.05 -8.21
CA PHE A 219 -19.21 0.20 -8.87
C PHE A 219 -18.10 1.02 -9.53
N ILE A 220 -18.43 2.21 -10.07
CA ILE A 220 -17.47 3.16 -10.66
C ILE A 220 -16.45 3.62 -9.60
N VAL A 221 -16.90 4.02 -8.41
CA VAL A 221 -15.98 4.43 -7.33
C VAL A 221 -15.06 3.27 -6.92
N LEU A 222 -15.59 2.05 -6.86
CA LEU A 222 -14.83 0.85 -6.56
C LEU A 222 -13.70 0.64 -7.60
N ILE A 223 -14.06 0.68 -8.89
CA ILE A 223 -13.12 0.49 -10.00
C ILE A 223 -12.08 1.60 -10.07
N GLN A 224 -12.49 2.86 -9.86
CA GLN A 224 -11.56 3.99 -9.86
C GLN A 224 -10.44 3.80 -8.83
N SER A 225 -10.80 3.35 -7.62
CA SER A 225 -9.80 3.07 -6.57
C SER A 225 -8.88 1.89 -6.91
N HIS A 226 -9.41 0.86 -7.59
CA HIS A 226 -8.62 -0.28 -8.07
C HIS A 226 -7.64 0.13 -9.18
N VAL A 227 -8.07 0.97 -10.12
CA VAL A 227 -7.21 1.44 -11.22
C VAL A 227 -5.98 2.17 -10.67
N PHE A 228 -6.16 3.09 -9.71
CA PHE A 228 -5.02 3.80 -9.12
C PHE A 228 -4.07 2.85 -8.37
N TYR A 229 -4.61 1.89 -7.62
CA TYR A 229 -3.79 0.92 -6.89
C TYR A 229 -3.01 -0.01 -7.83
N PHE A 230 -3.66 -0.58 -8.84
CA PHE A 230 -3.00 -1.49 -9.78
C PHE A 230 -2.03 -0.76 -10.72
N ALA A 231 -2.31 0.48 -11.11
CA ALA A 231 -1.38 1.29 -11.90
C ALA A 231 -0.09 1.60 -11.12
N SER A 232 -0.24 1.98 -9.84
CA SER A 232 0.91 2.20 -8.96
C SER A 232 1.67 0.90 -8.69
N PHE A 233 0.97 -0.22 -8.45
CA PHE A 233 1.60 -1.53 -8.30
C PHE A 233 2.42 -1.91 -9.54
N ALA A 234 1.83 -1.77 -10.73
CA ALA A 234 2.50 -2.07 -11.99
C ALA A 234 3.76 -1.20 -12.16
N CYS A 235 3.71 0.08 -11.80
CA CYS A 235 4.88 0.95 -11.82
C CYS A 235 6.00 0.44 -10.89
N VAL A 236 5.67 0.06 -9.65
CA VAL A 236 6.63 -0.50 -8.69
C VAL A 236 7.21 -1.82 -9.21
N SER A 237 6.37 -2.74 -9.70
CA SER A 237 6.82 -4.03 -10.25
C SER A 237 7.70 -3.86 -11.49
N CYS A 238 7.39 -2.91 -12.37
CA CYS A 238 8.23 -2.62 -13.54
C CYS A 238 9.61 -2.10 -13.14
N LEU A 239 9.68 -1.21 -12.14
CA LEU A 239 10.95 -0.73 -11.62
C LEU A 239 11.75 -1.87 -10.98
N GLN A 240 11.07 -2.73 -10.21
CA GLN A 240 11.71 -3.88 -9.59
C GLN A 240 12.28 -4.86 -10.62
N LEU A 241 11.52 -5.14 -11.69
CA LEU A 241 11.99 -5.97 -12.80
C LEU A 241 13.16 -5.33 -13.53
N ALA A 242 13.16 -4.00 -13.70
CA ALA A 242 14.27 -3.27 -14.32
C ALA A 242 15.57 -3.43 -13.52
N TYR A 243 15.50 -3.55 -12.18
CA TYR A 243 16.68 -3.78 -11.33
C TYR A 243 17.29 -5.17 -11.47
N ILE A 244 16.59 -6.15 -12.05
CA ILE A 244 17.17 -7.46 -12.36
C ILE A 244 18.17 -7.34 -13.53
N SER A 245 18.05 -6.29 -14.35
CA SER A 245 18.97 -6.09 -15.48
C SER A 245 20.39 -5.75 -15.00
N PRO A 246 21.41 -6.54 -15.40
CA PRO A 246 22.81 -6.27 -15.04
C PRO A 246 23.34 -4.97 -15.65
N GLU A 247 22.75 -4.51 -16.76
CA GLU A 247 23.10 -3.22 -17.37
C GLU A 247 22.69 -2.04 -16.49
N LEU A 248 21.50 -2.11 -15.88
CA LEU A 248 21.00 -1.06 -15.01
C LEU A 248 21.73 -1.06 -13.67
N GLN A 249 22.06 -2.24 -13.13
CA GLN A 249 22.83 -2.39 -11.90
C GLN A 249 24.22 -1.77 -11.99
N ARG A 250 24.90 -1.94 -13.13
CA ARG A 250 26.25 -1.37 -13.35
C ARG A 250 26.23 0.07 -13.83
N SER A 251 25.05 0.61 -14.16
CA SER A 251 24.93 1.96 -14.68
C SER A 251 25.06 2.99 -13.57
N THR A 252 26.08 3.85 -13.68
CA THR A 252 26.22 5.06 -12.87
C THR A 252 25.52 6.27 -13.50
N SER A 253 24.69 6.04 -14.53
CA SER A 253 23.96 7.12 -15.19
C SER A 253 23.00 7.82 -14.22
N ILE A 254 22.83 9.13 -14.40
CA ILE A 254 21.88 9.93 -13.61
C ILE A 254 20.47 9.31 -13.67
N GLY A 255 20.09 8.77 -14.83
CA GLY A 255 18.81 8.06 -15.01
C GLY A 255 18.68 6.85 -14.09
N ALA A 256 19.67 5.95 -14.08
CA ALA A 256 19.65 4.75 -13.24
C ALA A 256 19.58 5.11 -11.73
N VAL A 257 20.43 6.05 -11.30
CA VAL A 257 20.45 6.52 -9.90
C VAL A 257 19.12 7.16 -9.50
N THR A 258 18.49 7.92 -10.40
CA THR A 258 17.17 8.52 -10.17
C THR A 258 16.08 7.45 -10.02
N LEU A 259 16.11 6.38 -10.82
CA LEU A 259 15.19 5.26 -10.68
C LEU A 259 15.34 4.59 -9.31
N TYR A 260 16.58 4.31 -8.88
CA TYR A 260 16.88 3.77 -7.54
C TYR A 260 16.30 4.63 -6.42
N GLY A 261 16.43 5.96 -6.54
CA GLY A 261 15.84 6.91 -5.59
C GLY A 261 14.30 6.94 -5.62
N ALA A 262 13.68 6.79 -6.79
CA ALA A 262 12.23 6.82 -6.93
C ALA A 262 11.54 5.59 -6.31
N PHE A 263 12.22 4.44 -6.26
CA PHE A 263 11.65 3.19 -5.76
C PHE A 263 11.11 3.27 -4.32
N PRO A 264 11.88 3.76 -3.31
CA PRO A 264 11.36 3.97 -1.95
C PRO A 264 10.07 4.81 -1.89
N ILE A 265 9.98 5.89 -2.68
CA ILE A 265 8.78 6.74 -2.70
C ILE A 265 7.59 5.96 -3.24
N LEU A 266 7.74 5.25 -4.36
CA LEU A 266 6.66 4.50 -4.99
C LEU A 266 6.22 3.32 -4.13
N LEU A 267 7.15 2.64 -3.46
CA LEU A 267 6.86 1.57 -2.53
C LEU A 267 6.01 2.06 -1.35
N VAL A 268 6.42 3.17 -0.74
CA VAL A 268 5.70 3.78 0.38
C VAL A 268 4.33 4.33 -0.03
N LEU A 269 4.23 4.94 -1.22
CA LEU A 269 2.96 5.34 -1.82
C LEU A 269 2.01 4.15 -2.02
N GLN A 270 2.52 3.05 -2.57
CA GLN A 270 1.74 1.84 -2.79
C GLN A 270 1.23 1.26 -1.47
N MET A 271 2.12 1.10 -0.49
CA MET A 271 1.84 0.40 0.75
C MET A 271 1.00 1.23 1.73
N PHE A 272 1.40 2.48 1.98
CA PHE A 272 0.89 3.28 3.10
C PHE A 272 -0.07 4.40 2.69
N VAL A 273 -0.17 4.70 1.40
CA VAL A 273 -1.09 5.74 0.87
C VAL A 273 -2.24 5.10 0.11
N LEU A 274 -1.95 4.35 -0.97
CA LEU A 274 -2.99 3.77 -1.82
C LEU A 274 -3.73 2.63 -1.14
N GLY A 275 -3.03 1.76 -0.42
CA GLY A 275 -3.62 0.70 0.39
C GLY A 275 -4.73 1.20 1.34
N PRO A 276 -4.45 2.13 2.25
CA PRO A 276 -5.48 2.73 3.12
C PRO A 276 -6.58 3.47 2.36
N ARG A 277 -6.26 4.14 1.24
CA ARG A 277 -7.26 4.83 0.38
C ARG A 277 -8.25 3.87 -0.28
N LEU A 278 -7.89 2.60 -0.50
CA LEU A 278 -8.83 1.57 -0.94
C LEU A 278 -10.00 1.39 0.06
N ILE A 279 -9.74 1.51 1.36
CA ILE A 279 -10.78 1.39 2.40
C ILE A 279 -11.56 2.69 2.53
N LEU A 280 -10.87 3.83 2.57
CA LEU A 280 -11.51 5.14 2.71
C LEU A 280 -12.47 5.47 1.57
N SER A 281 -12.10 5.16 0.31
CA SER A 281 -12.95 5.42 -0.85
C SER A 281 -14.31 4.72 -0.75
N VAL A 282 -14.32 3.47 -0.29
CA VAL A 282 -15.55 2.69 -0.12
C VAL A 282 -16.40 3.24 1.03
N ARG A 283 -15.77 3.53 2.18
CA ARG A 283 -16.50 4.09 3.34
C ARG A 283 -17.05 5.48 3.06
N GLY A 284 -16.27 6.33 2.40
CA GLY A 284 -16.69 7.67 2.02
C GLY A 284 -17.88 7.63 1.06
N TYR A 285 -17.88 6.68 0.12
CA TYR A 285 -19.04 6.48 -0.76
C TYR A 285 -20.28 6.00 0.02
N HIS A 286 -20.12 5.00 0.90
CA HIS A 286 -21.22 4.49 1.71
C HIS A 286 -21.82 5.56 2.63
N ALA A 287 -20.98 6.39 3.27
CA ALA A 287 -21.43 7.50 4.10
C ALA A 287 -22.23 8.54 3.30
N LYS A 288 -21.80 8.88 2.08
CA LYS A 288 -22.54 9.76 1.18
C LYS A 288 -23.89 9.18 0.76
N LEU A 289 -23.94 7.88 0.50
CA LEU A 289 -25.17 7.19 0.13
C LEU A 289 -26.19 7.21 1.28
N VAL A 290 -25.75 6.95 2.52
CA VAL A 290 -26.60 7.02 3.72
C VAL A 290 -27.09 8.45 3.98
N ALA A 291 -26.21 9.45 3.86
CA ALA A 291 -26.62 10.84 4.02
C ALA A 291 -27.65 11.27 2.95
N ALA A 292 -27.51 10.82 1.71
CA ALA A 292 -28.48 11.08 0.65
C ALA A 292 -29.84 10.44 0.93
N SER A 293 -29.88 9.18 1.40
CA SER A 293 -31.14 8.52 1.77
C SER A 293 -31.82 9.18 2.96
N ASP A 294 -31.07 9.63 3.96
CA ASP A 294 -31.62 10.34 5.12
C ASP A 294 -32.22 11.68 4.71
N THR A 295 -31.57 12.38 3.78
CA THR A 295 -32.07 13.65 3.21
C THR A 295 -33.36 13.45 2.41
N GLU A 296 -33.41 12.40 1.58
CA GLU A 296 -34.60 12.05 0.79
C GLU A 296 -35.77 11.64 1.70
N THR A 297 -35.49 10.84 2.75
CA THR A 297 -36.48 10.45 3.76
C THR A 297 -37.00 11.67 4.53
N SER A 298 -36.12 12.62 4.88
CA SER A 298 -36.50 13.88 5.52
C SER A 298 -37.33 14.78 4.59
N MET A 299 -37.03 14.85 3.29
CA MET A 299 -37.86 15.60 2.35
C MET A 299 -39.23 14.95 2.17
N MET A 300 -39.29 13.62 2.10
CA MET A 300 -40.56 12.89 2.03
C MET A 300 -41.42 13.09 3.29
N SER A 301 -40.84 13.10 4.48
CA SER A 301 -41.60 13.34 5.72
C SER A 301 -42.16 14.78 5.78
N ILE A 302 -41.40 15.78 5.35
CA ILE A 302 -41.85 17.18 5.26
C ILE A 302 -43.01 17.31 4.26
N VAL A 303 -42.90 16.72 3.07
CA VAL A 303 -43.98 16.74 2.06
C VAL A 303 -45.24 16.00 2.54
N PHE A 304 -45.08 14.91 3.29
CA PHE A 304 -46.22 14.19 3.87
C PHE A 304 -46.91 15.02 4.95
N GLN A 305 -46.15 15.75 5.77
CA GLN A 305 -46.67 16.65 6.80
C GLN A 305 -47.39 17.86 6.18
N GLU A 306 -46.88 18.41 5.08
CA GLU A 306 -47.52 19.49 4.31
C GLU A 306 -48.85 19.03 3.67
N ARG A 307 -48.92 17.80 3.13
CA ARG A 307 -50.18 17.25 2.59
C ARG A 307 -51.21 16.92 3.68
N VAL A 308 -50.79 16.53 4.87
CA VAL A 308 -51.69 16.28 6.01
C VAL A 308 -52.29 17.60 6.54
N HIS A 309 -51.61 18.74 6.38
CA HIS A 309 -52.12 20.05 6.77
C HIS A 309 -53.03 20.75 5.74
N VAL A 310 -53.26 20.17 4.55
CA VAL A 310 -54.09 20.79 3.48
C VAL A 310 -55.55 20.28 3.45
N SER A 311 -55.97 19.39 4.35
CA SER A 311 -57.36 18.93 4.43
C SER A 311 -58.04 19.30 5.75
N THR A 312 -58.38 20.58 5.95
CA THR A 312 -59.47 21.01 6.86
C THR A 312 -59.72 22.52 6.75
N SER A 313 -60.42 22.94 5.69
CA SER A 313 -61.13 24.22 5.56
C SER A 313 -61.73 24.24 4.15
N SER A 314 -63.03 24.24 3.86
CA SER A 314 -64.24 24.41 4.64
C SER A 314 -65.41 24.17 3.66
N THR A 315 -66.32 23.24 3.96
CA THR A 315 -67.71 23.33 3.50
C THR A 315 -68.47 24.21 4.48
N VAL A 316 -69.06 25.32 4.01
CA VAL A 316 -70.47 25.76 4.10
C VAL A 316 -70.55 27.12 3.43
#